data_AF-A0A1V4ZNB8-F1
#
_entry.id   AF-A0A1V4ZNB8-F1
#
_cell.length_a   1.000
_cell.length_b   1.000
_cell.length_c   1.000
_cell.angle_alpha   90.00
_cell.angle_beta   90.00
_cell.angle_gamma   90.00
#
_symmetry.space_group_name_H-M   'P 1'
#
loop_
_entity.id
_entity.type
_entity.pdbx_description
1 polymer ?
#
loop_
_entity_poly.entity_id
_entity_poly.type
_entity_poly.pdbx_seq_one_letter_code
_entity_poly.pdbx_strand_id
1 'polypeptide(L)'
;MDYLRILTGKEKSLPVYTNVVAALENPLAFPDLLEPIYREAMKLDDETLDRFRFSLMRLQIWADIHRNEDLEKAMHIKYVAQVLEKVVFGSLIMEPAEPAE
;
A
#
# COMPACT_ATOMS: atom_id res chain seq x y z
N MET A 1 -0.77 -9.51 -12.14
CA MET A 1 -1.72 -9.42 -11.01
C MET A 1 -2.35 -8.05 -11.06
N ASP A 2 -3.65 -7.91 -10.82
CA ASP A 2 -4.32 -6.62 -10.95
C ASP A 2 -4.24 -5.81 -9.64
N TYR A 3 -3.07 -5.22 -9.38
CA TYR A 3 -2.84 -4.35 -8.22
C TYR A 3 -3.71 -3.10 -8.27
N LEU A 4 -3.98 -2.58 -9.48
CA LEU A 4 -4.83 -1.43 -9.66
C LEU A 4 -6.25 -1.70 -9.17
N ARG A 5 -6.81 -2.88 -9.45
CA ARG A 5 -8.11 -3.29 -8.90
C ARG A 5 -8.13 -3.34 -7.38
N ILE A 6 -7.06 -3.82 -6.74
CA ILE A 6 -6.98 -3.91 -5.26
C ILE A 6 -6.94 -2.50 -4.65
N LEU A 7 -6.06 -1.64 -5.18
CA LEU A 7 -5.94 -0.24 -4.76
C LEU A 7 -7.26 0.50 -4.94
N THR A 8 -7.85 0.40 -6.12
CA THR A 8 -9.06 1.15 -6.50
C THR A 8 -10.31 0.67 -5.76
N GLY A 9 -10.45 -0.64 -5.51
CA GLY A 9 -11.67 -1.19 -4.94
C GLY A 9 -12.89 -0.86 -5.80
N LYS A 10 -13.87 -0.15 -5.23
CA LYS A 10 -15.07 0.34 -5.95
C LYS A 10 -15.00 1.84 -6.28
N GLU A 11 -13.88 2.48 -5.98
CA GLU A 11 -13.71 3.92 -6.08
C GLU A 11 -13.08 4.35 -7.40
N LYS A 12 -12.82 5.65 -7.59
CA LYS A 12 -12.02 6.14 -8.72
C LYS A 12 -10.53 5.89 -8.50
N SER A 13 -9.81 5.61 -9.59
CA SER A 13 -8.35 5.49 -9.56
C SER A 13 -7.69 6.82 -9.17
N LEU A 14 -6.59 6.75 -8.42
CA LEU A 14 -5.83 7.91 -7.98
C LEU A 14 -4.50 8.01 -8.74
N PRO A 15 -3.99 9.23 -9.03
CA PRO A 15 -2.72 9.40 -9.73
C PRO A 15 -1.53 8.67 -9.07
N VAL A 16 -1.51 8.65 -7.74
CA VAL A 16 -0.47 7.99 -6.93
C VAL A 16 -0.36 6.48 -7.18
N TYR A 17 -1.42 5.82 -7.69
CA TYR A 17 -1.45 4.38 -7.87
C TYR A 17 -0.43 3.87 -8.89
N THR A 18 -0.06 4.67 -9.90
CA THR A 18 0.92 4.25 -10.91
C THR A 18 2.26 3.88 -10.26
N ASN A 19 2.77 4.73 -9.37
CA ASN A 19 4.04 4.48 -8.69
C ASN A 19 3.92 3.39 -7.62
N VAL A 20 2.75 3.29 -6.96
CA VAL A 20 2.49 2.20 -6.00
C VAL A 20 2.48 0.85 -6.71
N VAL A 21 1.81 0.73 -7.86
CA VAL A 21 1.81 -0.49 -8.68
C VAL A 21 3.24 -0.86 -9.08
N ALA A 22 4.04 0.10 -9.55
CA ALA A 22 5.44 -0.15 -9.90
C ALA A 22 6.26 -0.68 -8.70
N ALA A 23 6.04 -0.14 -7.50
CA ALA A 23 6.68 -0.63 -6.28
C ALA A 23 6.23 -2.05 -5.87
N LEU A 24 4.97 -2.41 -6.13
CA LEU A 24 4.42 -3.74 -5.87
C LEU A 24 4.88 -4.78 -6.90
N GLU A 25 5.15 -4.37 -8.13
CA GLU A 25 5.66 -5.22 -9.20
C GLU A 25 7.16 -5.49 -9.08
N ASN A 26 7.95 -4.52 -8.59
CA ASN A 26 9.38 -4.65 -8.43
C ASN A 26 9.84 -4.19 -7.02
N PRO A 27 10.15 -5.13 -6.11
CA PRO A 27 10.65 -4.80 -4.78
C PRO A 27 11.90 -3.92 -4.77
N LEU A 28 12.78 -4.09 -5.76
CA LEU A 28 14.04 -3.35 -5.85
C LEU A 28 13.82 -1.89 -6.24
N ALA A 29 12.68 -1.56 -6.85
CA ALA A 29 12.33 -0.18 -7.22
C ALA A 29 11.70 0.60 -6.06
N PHE A 30 11.22 -0.08 -5.01
CA PHE A 30 10.48 0.60 -3.94
C PHE A 30 11.27 1.70 -3.22
N PRO A 31 12.57 1.52 -2.87
CA PRO A 31 13.35 2.59 -2.24
C PRO A 31 13.38 3.88 -3.07
N ASP A 32 13.53 3.76 -4.38
CA ASP A 32 13.58 4.91 -5.31
C ASP A 32 12.19 5.53 -5.53
N LEU A 33 11.13 4.73 -5.41
CA LEU A 33 9.73 5.17 -5.59
C LEU A 33 9.11 5.76 -4.32
N LEU A 34 9.73 5.60 -3.15
CA LEU A 34 9.19 6.06 -1.87
C LEU A 34 8.92 7.56 -1.85
N GLU A 35 9.92 8.37 -2.18
CA GLU A 35 9.79 9.84 -2.21
C GLU A 35 8.79 10.31 -3.29
N PRO A 36 8.84 9.81 -4.55
CA PRO A 36 7.83 10.12 -5.56
C PRO A 36 6.40 9.82 -5.12
N ILE A 37 6.16 8.66 -4.49
CA ILE A 37 4.82 8.29 -3.98
C ILE A 37 4.39 9.27 -2.87
N TYR A 38 5.28 9.55 -1.91
CA TYR A 38 4.99 10.50 -0.84
C TYR A 38 4.64 11.88 -1.37
N ARG A 39 5.46 12.44 -2.28
CA ARG A 39 5.22 13.77 -2.86
C ARG A 39 3.93 13.83 -3.67
N GLU A 40 3.55 12.75 -4.34
CA GLU A 40 2.27 12.68 -5.06
C GLU A 40 1.09 12.61 -4.07
N ALA A 41 1.21 11.84 -2.98
CA ALA A 41 0.21 11.78 -1.93
C ALA A 41 -0.03 13.14 -1.25
N MET A 42 1.04 13.92 -1.01
CA MET A 42 0.93 15.26 -0.42
C MET A 42 0.21 16.30 -1.29
N LYS A 43 -0.08 16.00 -2.57
CA LYS A 43 -0.88 16.85 -3.46
C LYS A 43 -2.37 16.55 -3.41
N LEU A 44 -2.77 15.45 -2.77
CA LEU A 44 -4.17 15.03 -2.66
C LEU A 44 -4.90 15.91 -1.64
N ASP A 45 -6.19 16.16 -1.89
CA ASP A 45 -7.08 16.72 -0.87
C ASP A 45 -7.37 15.69 0.24
N ASP A 46 -7.91 16.14 1.37
CA ASP A 46 -8.16 15.31 2.55
C ASP A 46 -9.04 14.08 2.24
N GLU A 47 -10.07 14.24 1.41
CA GLU A 47 -10.97 13.14 1.02
C GLU A 47 -10.22 12.09 0.19
N THR A 48 -9.43 12.53 -0.77
CA THR A 48 -8.66 11.67 -1.66
C THR A 48 -7.50 11.02 -0.91
N LEU A 49 -6.92 11.72 0.07
CA LEU A 49 -5.87 11.22 0.94
C LEU A 49 -6.41 10.13 1.88
N ASP A 50 -7.60 10.30 2.46
CA ASP A 50 -8.26 9.24 3.24
C ASP A 50 -8.55 8.00 2.38
N ARG A 51 -9.05 8.20 1.16
CA ARG A 51 -9.24 7.11 0.18
C ARG A 51 -7.93 6.40 -0.15
N PHE A 52 -6.82 7.12 -0.23
CA PHE A 52 -5.50 6.51 -0.41
C PHE A 52 -5.12 5.63 0.78
N ARG A 53 -5.40 6.06 2.02
CA ARG A 53 -5.17 5.24 3.22
C ARG A 53 -5.91 3.92 3.17
N PHE A 54 -7.20 3.94 2.82
CA PHE A 54 -8.00 2.73 2.64
C PHE A 54 -7.44 1.81 1.54
N SER A 55 -6.79 2.37 0.52
CA SER A 55 -6.19 1.60 -0.57
C SER A 55 -4.95 0.83 -0.09
N LEU A 56 -4.14 1.44 0.77
CA LEU A 56 -3.03 0.76 1.45
C LEU A 56 -3.54 -0.33 2.40
N MET A 57 -4.62 -0.07 3.13
CA MET A 57 -5.25 -1.08 3.99
C MET A 57 -5.75 -2.29 3.19
N ARG A 58 -6.34 -2.07 1.99
CA ARG A 58 -6.75 -3.18 1.10
C ARG A 58 -5.58 -4.06 0.66
N LEU A 59 -4.41 -3.47 0.42
CA LEU A 59 -3.20 -4.24 0.09
C LEU A 59 -2.77 -5.11 1.28
N GLN A 60 -2.81 -4.58 2.51
CA GLN A 60 -2.49 -5.35 3.71
C GLN A 60 -3.46 -6.53 3.91
N ILE A 61 -4.77 -6.28 3.77
CA ILE A 61 -5.79 -7.34 3.85
C ILE A 61 -5.60 -8.38 2.75
N TRP A 62 -5.31 -7.94 1.51
CA TRP A 62 -5.05 -8.86 0.41
C TRP A 62 -3.84 -9.76 0.73
N ALA A 63 -2.75 -9.17 1.22
CA ALA A 63 -1.55 -9.92 1.62
C ALA A 63 -1.85 -10.95 2.72
N ASP A 64 -2.66 -10.59 3.72
CA ASP A 64 -3.04 -11.51 4.79
C ASP A 64 -3.90 -12.69 4.28
N ILE A 65 -4.82 -12.45 3.34
CA ILE A 65 -5.66 -13.50 2.73
C ILE A 65 -4.81 -14.49 1.90
N HIS A 66 -3.85 -13.99 1.13
CA HIS A 66 -3.08 -14.80 0.16
C HIS A 66 -1.72 -15.24 0.70
N ARG A 67 -1.46 -15.03 2.00
CA ARG A 67 -0.17 -15.34 2.65
C ARG A 67 0.29 -16.78 2.43
N ASN A 68 -0.65 -17.72 2.42
CA ASN A 68 -0.34 -19.15 2.27
C ASN A 68 -0.14 -19.56 0.80
N GLU A 69 -0.55 -18.73 -0.16
CA GLU A 69 -0.40 -19.01 -1.59
C GLU A 69 1.01 -18.64 -2.06
N ASP A 70 1.49 -17.47 -1.64
CA ASP A 70 2.81 -16.94 -1.98
C ASP A 70 3.27 -16.02 -0.84
N LEU A 71 4.05 -16.60 0.07
CA LEU A 71 4.49 -15.91 1.28
C LEU A 71 5.38 -14.70 0.96
N GLU A 72 6.34 -14.87 0.05
CA GLU A 72 7.30 -13.81 -0.29
C GLU A 72 6.57 -12.60 -0.89
N LYS A 73 5.67 -12.86 -1.84
CA LYS A 73 4.87 -11.82 -2.47
C LYS A 73 3.92 -11.15 -1.49
N ALA A 74 3.25 -11.92 -0.64
CA ALA A 74 2.37 -11.36 0.39
C ALA A 74 3.15 -10.47 1.37
N MET A 75 4.33 -10.92 1.82
CA MET A 75 5.20 -10.13 2.69
C MET A 75 5.64 -8.83 2.02
N HIS A 76 6.03 -8.87 0.74
CA HIS A 76 6.39 -7.68 -0.03
C HIS A 76 5.25 -6.67 -0.12
N ILE A 77 4.06 -7.13 -0.53
CA ILE A 77 2.87 -6.27 -0.65
C ILE A 77 2.54 -5.61 0.68
N LYS A 78 2.58 -6.39 1.77
CA LYS A 78 2.31 -5.89 3.12
C LYS A 78 3.34 -4.86 3.56
N TYR A 79 4.63 -5.12 3.31
CA TYR A 79 5.72 -4.20 3.63
C TYR A 79 5.57 -2.87 2.91
N VAL A 80 5.37 -2.87 1.59
CA VAL A 80 5.16 -1.64 0.80
C VAL A 80 3.98 -0.85 1.34
N ALA A 81 2.85 -1.51 1.58
CA ALA A 81 1.64 -0.85 2.07
C ALA A 81 1.85 -0.20 3.45
N GLN A 82 2.50 -0.91 4.39
CA GLN A 82 2.74 -0.41 5.74
C GLN A 82 3.76 0.74 5.78
N VAL A 83 4.83 0.65 4.97
CA VAL A 83 5.83 1.73 4.89
C VAL A 83 5.19 2.99 4.32
N LEU A 84 4.44 2.87 3.21
CA LEU A 84 3.73 4.00 2.63
C LEU A 84 2.72 4.60 3.61
N GLU A 85 1.99 3.76 4.35
CA GLU A 85 1.01 4.24 5.32
C GLU A 85 1.70 5.03 6.44
N LYS A 86 2.80 4.51 7.00
CA LYS A 86 3.57 5.21 8.04
C LYS A 86 4.16 6.52 7.53
N VAL A 87 4.69 6.55 6.32
CA VAL A 87 5.34 7.75 5.76
C VAL A 87 4.32 8.83 5.42
N VAL A 88 3.14 8.46 4.94
CA VAL A 88 2.10 9.41 4.52
C VAL A 88 1.22 9.86 5.68
N PHE A 89 0.90 8.96 6.62
CA PHE A 89 -0.09 9.21 7.69
C PHE A 89 0.48 9.18 9.11
N GLY A 90 1.74 8.81 9.29
CA GLY A 90 2.41 8.76 10.59
C GLY A 90 2.04 7.55 11.45
N SER A 91 1.03 6.75 11.08
CA SER A 91 0.58 5.58 11.84
C SER A 91 -0.05 4.51 10.94
N LEU A 92 -0.02 3.26 11.41
CA LEU A 92 -0.78 2.16 10.80
C LEU A 92 -2.19 2.13 11.37
N ILE A 93 -3.21 1.91 10.54
CA ILE A 93 -4.56 1.55 11.01
C ILE A 93 -4.56 0.11 11.51
N MET A 94 -3.97 -0.80 10.71
CA MET A 94 -3.84 -2.20 11.08
C MET A 94 -2.52 -2.41 11.82
N GLU A 95 -2.57 -2.34 13.14
CA GLU A 95 -1.41 -2.73 13.94
C GLU A 95 -1.09 -4.22 13.70
N PRO A 96 0.19 -4.59 13.57
CA PRO A 96 0.55 -6.00 13.55
C PRO A 96 0.07 -6.62 14.86
N ALA A 97 -0.62 -7.77 14.78
CA ALA A 97 -0.91 -8.55 15.97
C ALA A 97 0.41 -8.77 16.71
N GLU A 98 0.51 -8.30 17.96
CA GLU A 98 1.68 -8.58 18.79
C GLU A 98 1.90 -10.10 18.78
N PRO A 99 3.14 -10.57 18.57
CA PRO A 99 3.42 -11.98 18.75
C PRO A 99 3.04 -12.32 20.19
N ALA A 100 2.04 -13.18 20.35
CA ALA A 100 1.69 -13.71 21.66
C ALA A 100 2.96 -14.35 22.25
N GLU A 101 3.42 -13.80 23.37
CA GLU A 101 4.55 -14.34 24.16
C GLU A 101 4.28 -15.77 24.63
#